data_AF-G9QJC9-F1
#
_entry.id   AF-G9QJC9-F1
#
_cell.length_a   1.000
_cell.length_b   1.000
_cell.length_c   1.000
_cell.angle_alpha   90.00
_cell.angle_beta   90.00
_cell.angle_gamma   90.00
#
_symmetry.space_group_name_H-M   'P 1'
#
loop_
_entity.id
_entity.type
_entity.pdbx_description
1 polymer ?
#
loop_
_entity_poly.entity_id
_entity_poly.type
_entity_poly.pdbx_seq_one_letter_code
_entity_poly.pdbx_strand_id
1 'polypeptide(L)'
;MPLDMTVDIDLKMQINGMSLFERDVEGLADSIDQKRTVKIHLSTVITNDEEKEEFELVLFGEYFEKGGSVYLKYTEVQEEGTVRTIVKMSGEEAVILRNGAVKSRLVFDKNHPMSGSYDSPYGTLLLNTITRNMDRYTYSEKPLNGRLALTYDLFMQGKFLGIYSLTITFKEVKNV
;
A
#
# COMPACT_ATOMS: atom_id res chain seq x y z
N MET A 1 16.72 4.79 -36.85
CA MET A 1 15.60 4.84 -35.88
C MET A 1 15.90 3.79 -34.82
N PRO A 2 16.06 4.13 -33.54
CA PRO A 2 16.12 3.08 -32.52
C PRO A 2 14.70 2.55 -32.27
N LEU A 3 14.57 1.22 -32.24
CA LEU A 3 13.37 0.56 -31.72
C LEU A 3 13.18 0.96 -30.27
N ASP A 4 11.95 1.32 -29.91
CA ASP A 4 11.53 1.64 -28.55
C ASP A 4 11.77 0.44 -27.62
N MET A 5 12.79 0.56 -26.76
CA MET A 5 13.22 -0.45 -25.79
C MET A 5 12.28 -0.54 -24.59
N THR A 6 11.31 0.37 -24.47
CA THR A 6 10.39 0.46 -23.32
C THR A 6 9.31 -0.62 -23.38
N VAL A 7 8.82 -0.93 -24.59
CA VAL A 7 7.76 -1.94 -24.80
C VAL A 7 8.23 -3.37 -24.48
N ASP A 8 9.52 -3.64 -24.63
CA ASP A 8 10.11 -4.98 -24.41
C ASP A 8 10.29 -5.29 -22.90
N ILE A 9 10.34 -4.28 -22.04
CA ILE A 9 10.45 -4.45 -20.58
C ILE A 9 9.10 -4.86 -19.98
N ASP A 10 8.02 -4.19 -20.40
CA ASP A 10 6.66 -4.52 -19.95
C ASP A 10 6.22 -5.91 -20.41
N LEU A 11 6.57 -6.31 -21.64
CA LEU A 11 6.31 -7.67 -22.12
C LEU A 11 7.12 -8.72 -21.34
N LYS A 12 8.37 -8.44 -20.98
CA LYS A 12 9.21 -9.38 -20.21
C LYS A 12 8.77 -9.57 -18.76
N MET A 13 8.03 -8.62 -18.17
CA MET A 13 7.45 -8.81 -16.83
C MET A 13 6.27 -9.79 -16.82
N GLN A 14 5.60 -10.03 -17.95
CA GLN A 14 4.43 -10.93 -18.05
C GLN A 14 4.78 -12.41 -18.31
N ILE A 15 6.02 -12.76 -18.68
CA ILE A 15 6.34 -14.09 -19.24
C ILE A 15 6.52 -15.18 -18.17
N ASN A 16 6.65 -14.84 -16.89
CA ASN A 16 6.92 -15.83 -15.82
C ASN A 16 5.70 -16.32 -15.04
N GLY A 17 4.47 -16.02 -15.48
CA GLY A 17 3.24 -16.59 -14.89
C GLY A 17 2.93 -16.22 -13.43
N MET A 18 3.81 -15.46 -12.76
CA MET A 18 3.61 -14.91 -11.42
C MET A 18 3.35 -13.41 -11.50
N SER A 19 2.27 -12.96 -10.86
CA SER A 19 1.98 -11.55 -10.67
C SER A 19 3.08 -10.87 -9.85
N LEU A 20 3.35 -9.58 -10.11
CA LEU A 20 4.21 -8.75 -9.25
C LEU A 20 3.76 -8.81 -7.78
N PHE A 21 2.45 -8.97 -7.53
CA PHE A 21 1.90 -9.23 -6.19
C PHE A 21 2.43 -10.53 -5.59
N GLU A 22 2.44 -11.62 -6.35
CA GLU A 22 2.94 -12.92 -5.89
C GLU A 22 4.44 -12.85 -5.62
N ARG A 23 5.21 -12.14 -6.45
CA ARG A 23 6.65 -11.91 -6.19
C ARG A 23 6.89 -11.08 -4.91
N ASP A 24 6.10 -10.00 -4.73
CA ASP A 24 6.18 -9.16 -3.53
C ASP A 24 5.73 -9.89 -2.26
N VAL A 25 4.86 -10.92 -2.39
CA VAL A 25 4.28 -11.68 -1.26
C VAL A 25 5.03 -12.98 -0.94
N GLU A 26 5.44 -13.77 -1.93
CA GLU A 26 6.27 -14.97 -1.75
C GLU A 26 7.61 -14.59 -1.11
N GLY A 27 8.15 -13.44 -1.50
CA GLY A 27 9.31 -12.83 -0.86
C GLY A 27 9.10 -12.49 0.62
N LEU A 28 7.90 -12.57 1.20
CA LEU A 28 7.63 -12.31 2.62
C LEU A 28 7.49 -13.60 3.45
N ALA A 29 7.37 -14.76 2.82
CA ALA A 29 7.19 -16.04 3.51
C ALA A 29 8.46 -16.51 4.24
N ASP A 30 9.65 -16.16 3.73
CA ASP A 30 10.92 -16.78 4.14
C ASP A 30 11.93 -15.87 4.89
N SER A 31 11.48 -14.83 5.60
CA SER A 31 12.38 -14.17 6.57
C SER A 31 11.72 -13.96 7.92
N ILE A 32 12.23 -14.69 8.91
CA ILE A 32 11.89 -14.57 10.32
C ILE A 32 12.73 -13.45 10.93
N ASP A 33 12.60 -12.22 10.44
CA ASP A 33 12.95 -11.05 11.26
C ASP A 33 11.72 -10.72 12.11
N GLN A 34 11.94 -10.44 13.41
CA GLN A 34 10.92 -10.41 14.47
C GLN A 34 9.62 -9.71 14.05
N LYS A 35 8.60 -10.51 13.72
CA LYS A 35 7.23 -10.01 13.54
C LYS A 35 6.70 -9.54 14.90
N ARG A 36 6.29 -8.28 14.97
CA ARG A 36 5.71 -7.65 16.15
C ARG A 36 4.21 -7.53 15.95
N THR A 37 3.43 -8.01 16.91
CA THR A 37 1.96 -7.80 16.88
C THR A 37 1.67 -6.36 17.26
N VAL A 38 0.92 -5.66 16.42
CA VAL A 38 0.61 -4.23 16.60
C VAL A 38 -0.89 -3.99 16.56
N LYS A 39 -1.37 -3.07 17.40
CA LYS A 39 -2.66 -2.41 17.20
C LYS A 39 -2.46 -1.29 16.20
N ILE A 40 -3.28 -1.26 15.15
CA ILE A 40 -3.22 -0.29 14.06
C ILE A 40 -4.47 0.57 14.12
N HIS A 41 -4.29 1.88 13.97
CA HIS A 41 -5.38 2.83 13.73
C HIS A 41 -5.13 3.54 12.40
N LEU A 42 -6.06 3.36 11.47
CA LEU A 42 -6.05 3.97 10.15
C LEU A 42 -7.08 5.09 10.13
N SER A 43 -6.70 6.23 9.61
CA SER A 43 -7.59 7.35 9.30
C SER A 43 -7.35 7.74 7.84
N THR A 44 -8.42 7.77 7.05
CA THR A 44 -8.39 8.20 5.65
C THR A 44 -9.32 9.38 5.50
N VAL A 45 -8.81 10.49 5.00
CA VAL A 45 -9.61 11.65 4.58
C VAL A 45 -9.55 11.73 3.07
N ILE A 46 -10.71 11.74 2.43
CA ILE A 46 -10.85 11.90 0.98
C ILE A 46 -11.47 13.28 0.73
N THR A 47 -10.89 14.04 -0.17
CA THR A 47 -11.44 15.33 -0.61
C THR A 47 -11.56 15.34 -2.12
N ASN A 48 -12.78 15.53 -2.61
CA ASN A 48 -13.09 15.63 -4.02
C ASN A 48 -14.02 16.83 -4.24
N ASP A 49 -13.52 17.88 -4.89
CA ASP A 49 -14.20 19.17 -5.04
C ASP A 49 -14.68 19.75 -3.69
N GLU A 50 -15.99 19.73 -3.42
CA GLU A 50 -16.61 20.23 -2.18
C GLU A 50 -16.92 19.12 -1.17
N GLU A 51 -16.77 17.85 -1.56
CA GLU A 51 -17.08 16.70 -0.73
C GLU A 51 -15.86 16.25 0.06
N LYS A 52 -16.08 16.02 1.36
CA LYS A 52 -15.07 15.50 2.27
C LYS A 52 -15.64 14.28 2.99
N GLU A 53 -14.94 13.17 2.87
CA GLU A 53 -15.26 11.92 3.55
C GLU A 53 -14.13 11.53 4.48
N GLU A 54 -14.48 10.96 5.64
CA GLU A 54 -13.52 10.48 6.62
C GLU A 54 -13.87 9.04 7.02
N PHE A 55 -12.85 8.18 7.02
CA PHE A 55 -12.96 6.77 7.38
C PHE A 55 -11.93 6.45 8.45
N GLU A 56 -12.37 5.79 9.52
CA GLU A 56 -11.48 5.29 10.58
C GLU A 56 -11.63 3.79 10.75
N LEU A 57 -10.51 3.12 10.97
CA LEU A 57 -10.46 1.67 11.21
C LEU A 57 -9.41 1.35 12.28
N VAL A 58 -9.83 0.60 13.30
CA VAL A 58 -8.95 0.10 14.36
C VAL A 58 -8.94 -1.42 14.31
N LEU A 59 -7.75 -2.00 14.17
CA LEU A 59 -7.57 -3.45 14.03
C LEU A 59 -6.22 -3.90 14.58
N PHE A 60 -5.97 -5.20 14.56
CA PHE A 60 -4.66 -5.77 14.85
C PHE A 60 -3.97 -6.24 13.58
N GLY A 61 -2.65 -6.14 13.56
CA GLY A 61 -1.83 -6.57 12.44
C GLY A 61 -0.41 -6.93 12.87
N GLU A 62 0.43 -7.11 11.88
CA GLU A 62 1.83 -7.47 12.03
C GLU A 62 2.70 -6.31 11.51
N TYR A 63 3.71 -5.94 12.28
CA TYR A 63 4.83 -5.13 11.84
C TYR A 63 6.05 -6.01 11.66
N PHE A 64 6.82 -5.82 10.60
CA PHE A 64 8.15 -6.40 10.46
C PHE A 64 9.02 -5.59 9.50
N GLU A 65 10.33 -5.78 9.61
CA GLU A 65 11.33 -5.20 8.70
C GLU A 65 11.95 -6.32 7.87
N LYS A 66 12.18 -6.06 6.58
CA LYS A 66 12.86 -7.00 5.67
C LYS A 66 13.54 -6.23 4.55
N GLY A 67 14.83 -6.49 4.35
CA GLY A 67 15.60 -5.93 3.23
C GLY A 67 15.60 -4.39 3.20
N GLY A 68 15.69 -3.75 4.37
CA GLY A 68 15.64 -2.28 4.51
C GLY A 68 14.26 -1.65 4.36
N SER A 69 13.22 -2.46 4.12
CA SER A 69 11.83 -2.02 4.05
C SER A 69 11.07 -2.33 5.33
N VAL A 70 10.14 -1.45 5.70
CA VAL A 70 9.16 -1.67 6.77
C VAL A 70 7.87 -2.19 6.15
N TYR A 71 7.24 -3.15 6.82
CA TYR A 71 5.97 -3.74 6.42
C TYR A 71 4.96 -3.64 7.56
N LEU A 72 3.74 -3.20 7.20
CA LEU A 72 2.54 -3.43 7.99
C LEU A 72 1.63 -4.39 7.21
N LYS A 73 1.18 -5.45 7.88
CA LYS A 73 0.24 -6.41 7.31
C LYS A 73 -0.97 -6.53 8.22
N TYR A 74 -2.15 -6.43 7.64
CA TYR A 74 -3.40 -6.55 8.38
C TYR A 74 -4.52 -7.08 7.49
N THR A 75 -5.67 -7.34 8.11
CA THR A 75 -6.86 -7.83 7.43
C THR A 75 -8.04 -6.95 7.82
N GLU A 76 -8.73 -6.43 6.80
CA GLU A 76 -9.94 -5.64 6.90
C GLU A 76 -11.15 -6.55 6.65
N VAL A 77 -12.24 -6.31 7.36
CA VAL A 77 -13.53 -6.96 7.10
C VAL A 77 -14.47 -5.88 6.56
N GLN A 78 -14.92 -6.05 5.33
CA GLN A 78 -15.87 -5.18 4.64
C GLN A 78 -17.15 -5.97 4.33
N GLU A 79 -18.21 -5.30 3.88
CA GLU A 79 -19.48 -5.95 3.55
C GLU A 79 -19.31 -6.97 2.42
N GLU A 80 -18.43 -6.66 1.47
CA GLU A 80 -18.09 -7.46 0.29
C GLU A 80 -17.15 -8.63 0.63
N GLY A 81 -16.59 -8.65 1.84
CA GLY A 81 -15.78 -9.72 2.37
C GLY A 81 -14.45 -9.25 2.96
N THR A 82 -13.52 -10.20 3.06
CA THR A 82 -12.23 -9.97 3.71
C THR A 82 -11.19 -9.44 2.73
N VAL A 83 -10.47 -8.39 3.14
CA VAL A 83 -9.35 -7.81 2.37
C VAL A 83 -8.07 -7.91 3.18
N ARG A 84 -7.05 -8.57 2.64
CA ARG A 84 -5.71 -8.61 3.21
C ARG A 84 -4.91 -7.46 2.64
N THR A 85 -4.35 -6.64 3.51
CA THR A 85 -3.62 -5.43 3.13
C THR A 85 -2.18 -5.51 3.60
N ILE A 86 -1.25 -5.19 2.70
CA ILE A 86 0.17 -5.02 2.99
C ILE A 86 0.55 -3.59 2.62
N VAL A 87 1.17 -2.88 3.55
CA VAL A 87 1.78 -1.57 3.34
C VAL A 87 3.29 -1.75 3.48
N LYS A 88 4.02 -1.57 2.38
CA LYS A 88 5.48 -1.58 2.34
C LYS A 88 5.99 -0.14 2.22
N MET A 89 6.98 0.22 3.04
CA MET A 89 7.64 1.53 3.01
C MET A 89 9.16 1.33 2.90
N SER A 90 9.80 1.92 1.89
CA SER A 90 11.22 1.81 1.63
C SER A 90 11.79 3.16 1.16
N GLY A 91 12.57 3.83 2.00
CA GLY A 91 13.11 5.16 1.66
C GLY A 91 12.00 6.15 1.30
N GLU A 92 12.02 6.62 0.05
CA GLU A 92 11.03 7.55 -0.54
C GLU A 92 9.96 6.86 -1.38
N GLU A 93 9.82 5.54 -1.25
CA GLU A 93 8.83 4.75 -1.95
C GLU A 93 7.90 4.03 -0.97
N ALA A 94 6.65 3.84 -1.40
CA ALA A 94 5.71 2.97 -0.71
C ALA A 94 4.84 2.18 -1.69
N VAL A 95 4.33 1.04 -1.21
CA VAL A 95 3.37 0.22 -1.95
C VAL A 95 2.26 -0.21 -1.00
N ILE A 96 1.02 -0.03 -1.41
CA ILE A 96 -0.16 -0.62 -0.76
C ILE A 96 -0.70 -1.70 -1.68
N LEU A 97 -0.71 -2.93 -1.17
CA LEU A 97 -1.26 -4.10 -1.84
C LEU A 97 -2.49 -4.57 -1.09
N ARG A 98 -3.62 -4.68 -1.79
CA ARG A 98 -4.86 -5.25 -1.26
C ARG A 98 -5.22 -6.48 -2.08
N ASN A 99 -5.67 -7.53 -1.41
CA ASN A 99 -6.12 -8.77 -2.06
C ASN A 99 -7.28 -9.41 -1.28
N GLY A 100 -8.16 -10.15 -1.97
CA GLY A 100 -9.38 -10.72 -1.40
C GLY A 100 -10.61 -10.12 -2.07
N ALA A 101 -11.58 -9.64 -1.28
CA ALA A 101 -12.79 -9.00 -1.80
C ALA A 101 -12.50 -7.76 -2.69
N VAL A 102 -11.37 -7.10 -2.43
CA VAL A 102 -10.78 -6.08 -3.29
C VAL A 102 -9.36 -6.50 -3.64
N LYS A 103 -8.98 -6.36 -4.90
CA LYS A 103 -7.61 -6.56 -5.35
C LYS A 103 -7.08 -5.29 -6.01
N SER A 104 -6.04 -4.71 -5.43
CA SER A 104 -5.44 -3.49 -5.94
C SER A 104 -3.96 -3.36 -5.57
N ARG A 105 -3.24 -2.58 -6.37
CA ARG A 105 -1.85 -2.19 -6.15
C ARG A 105 -1.71 -0.69 -6.35
N LEU A 106 -1.40 0.02 -5.28
CA LEU A 106 -1.02 1.43 -5.32
C LEU A 106 0.47 1.54 -5.05
N VAL A 107 1.17 2.33 -5.85
CA VAL A 107 2.60 2.60 -5.72
C VAL A 107 2.77 4.08 -5.48
N PHE A 108 3.76 4.47 -4.70
CA PHE A 108 4.03 5.85 -4.35
C PHE A 108 5.53 6.09 -4.45
N ASP A 109 5.90 7.15 -5.15
CA ASP A 109 7.23 7.74 -5.22
C ASP A 109 7.04 9.25 -4.99
N LYS A 110 7.87 9.87 -4.14
CA LYS A 110 7.79 11.33 -3.87
C LYS A 110 8.10 12.19 -5.10
N ASN A 111 8.86 11.65 -6.04
CA ASN A 111 9.45 12.38 -7.14
C ASN A 111 8.72 12.14 -8.47
N HIS A 112 7.95 11.04 -8.57
CA HIS A 112 7.34 10.62 -9.83
C HIS A 112 5.88 10.16 -9.67
N PRO A 113 5.00 10.46 -10.65
CA PRO A 113 3.71 9.79 -10.76
C PRO A 113 3.91 8.29 -10.98
N MET A 114 3.12 7.47 -10.28
CA MET A 114 3.25 6.02 -10.35
C MET A 114 1.98 5.39 -10.91
N SER A 115 2.16 4.28 -11.64
CA SER A 115 1.05 3.47 -12.14
C SER A 115 0.74 2.32 -11.17
N GLY A 116 -0.55 2.08 -10.98
CA GLY A 116 -1.10 1.03 -10.15
C GLY A 116 -2.27 0.33 -10.84
N SER A 117 -2.95 -0.54 -10.11
CA SER A 117 -4.07 -1.30 -10.65
C SER A 117 -5.18 -1.51 -9.64
N TYR A 118 -6.39 -1.65 -10.14
CA TYR A 118 -7.57 -2.10 -9.40
C TYR A 118 -8.30 -3.15 -10.21
N ASP A 119 -8.49 -4.34 -9.66
CA ASP A 119 -9.23 -5.41 -10.32
C ASP A 119 -10.71 -5.27 -9.99
N SER A 120 -11.51 -5.03 -11.03
CA SER A 120 -12.97 -5.08 -10.96
C SER A 120 -13.48 -6.38 -11.61
N PRO A 121 -14.76 -6.74 -11.39
CA PRO A 121 -15.39 -7.86 -12.11
C PRO A 121 -15.35 -7.73 -13.65
N TYR A 122 -15.18 -6.50 -14.17
CA TYR A 122 -15.16 -6.20 -15.60
C TYR A 122 -13.74 -6.12 -16.18
N GLY A 123 -12.71 -6.40 -15.36
CA GLY A 123 -11.31 -6.33 -15.74
C GLY A 123 -10.49 -5.38 -14.87
N THR A 124 -9.19 -5.35 -15.14
CA THR A 124 -8.23 -4.50 -14.43
C THR A 124 -8.29 -3.06 -14.94
N LEU A 125 -8.49 -2.13 -14.01
CA LEU A 125 -8.49 -0.70 -14.24
C LEU A 125 -7.13 -0.12 -13.87
N LEU A 126 -6.62 0.79 -14.72
CA LEU A 126 -5.39 1.53 -14.45
C LEU A 126 -5.64 2.58 -13.36
N LEU A 127 -4.77 2.60 -12.35
CA LEU A 127 -4.70 3.67 -11.37
C LEU A 127 -3.44 4.49 -11.59
N ASN A 128 -3.50 5.78 -11.29
CA ASN A 128 -2.31 6.64 -11.19
C ASN A 128 -2.32 7.40 -9.87
N THR A 129 -1.15 7.50 -9.26
CA THR A 129 -0.93 8.24 -8.01
C THR A 129 0.07 9.35 -8.25
N ILE A 130 -0.21 10.53 -7.70
CA ILE A 130 0.76 11.61 -7.59
C ILE A 130 0.97 11.88 -6.11
N THR A 131 2.12 11.47 -5.58
CA THR A 131 2.45 11.66 -4.17
C THR A 131 2.68 13.14 -3.88
N ARG A 132 1.91 13.70 -2.95
CA ARG A 132 2.12 15.06 -2.43
C ARG A 132 2.99 15.07 -1.19
N ASN A 133 2.76 14.11 -0.30
CA ASN A 133 3.54 13.95 0.91
C ASN A 133 3.64 12.49 1.31
N MET A 134 4.78 12.11 1.87
CA MET A 134 4.97 10.77 2.43
C MET A 134 5.99 10.82 3.57
N ASP A 135 5.52 10.56 4.78
CA ASP A 135 6.35 10.60 5.98
C ASP A 135 6.21 9.32 6.79
N ARG A 136 7.33 8.91 7.38
CA ARG A 136 7.41 7.82 8.33
C ARG A 136 8.14 8.30 9.57
N TYR A 137 7.51 8.07 10.72
CA TYR A 137 8.10 8.34 12.01
C TYR A 137 7.99 7.11 12.90
N THR A 138 9.12 6.61 13.39
CA THR A 138 9.13 5.68 14.53
C THR A 138 9.40 6.48 15.79
N TYR A 139 8.42 6.54 16.69
CA TYR A 139 8.51 7.27 17.94
C TYR A 139 9.26 6.48 19.02
N SER A 140 9.15 5.16 19.00
CA SER A 140 9.83 4.26 19.93
C SER A 140 10.00 2.90 19.28
N GLU A 141 11.16 2.25 19.46
CA GLU A 141 11.37 0.87 18.99
C GLU A 141 10.97 -0.17 20.05
N LYS A 142 10.94 0.20 21.34
CA LYS A 142 10.65 -0.71 22.45
C LYS A 142 9.89 0.01 23.59
N PRO A 143 8.56 -0.14 23.69
CA PRO A 143 7.70 -0.85 22.74
C PRO A 143 7.63 -0.11 21.40
N LEU A 144 7.43 -0.85 20.31
CA LEU A 144 7.27 -0.26 18.98
C LEU A 144 6.08 0.71 18.97
N ASN A 145 6.30 1.92 18.46
CA ASN A 145 5.27 2.91 18.23
C ASN A 145 5.67 3.79 17.05
N GLY A 146 4.80 3.96 16.07
CA GLY A 146 5.09 4.78 14.91
C GLY A 146 3.86 5.25 14.16
N ARG A 147 4.15 6.05 13.13
CA ARG A 147 3.18 6.64 12.21
C ARG A 147 3.70 6.62 10.78
N LEU A 148 2.81 6.29 9.85
CA LEU A 148 2.94 6.54 8.43
C LEU A 148 1.89 7.59 8.04
N ALA A 149 2.28 8.61 7.29
CA ALA A 149 1.37 9.61 6.74
C ALA A 149 1.64 9.73 5.24
N LEU A 150 0.59 9.63 4.44
CA LEU A 150 0.66 9.65 2.99
C LEU A 150 -0.47 10.51 2.44
N THR A 151 -0.13 11.52 1.65
CA THR A 151 -1.09 12.36 0.93
C THR A 151 -0.81 12.26 -0.56
N TYR A 152 -1.83 11.97 -1.35
CA TYR A 152 -1.67 11.75 -2.79
C TYR A 152 -2.95 12.08 -3.58
N ASP A 153 -2.76 12.40 -4.85
CA ASP A 153 -3.85 12.47 -5.82
C ASP A 153 -4.06 11.10 -6.42
N LEU A 154 -5.32 10.67 -6.51
CA LEU A 154 -5.68 9.41 -7.12
C LEU A 154 -6.43 9.66 -8.43
N PHE A 155 -6.02 8.93 -9.46
CA PHE A 155 -6.71 8.88 -10.75
C PHE A 155 -7.04 7.44 -11.09
N MET A 156 -8.17 7.22 -11.75
CA MET A 156 -8.56 5.93 -12.31
C MET A 156 -8.96 6.12 -13.76
N GLN A 157 -8.33 5.37 -14.66
CA GLN A 157 -8.50 5.54 -16.10
C GLN A 157 -8.35 7.00 -16.57
N GLY A 158 -7.40 7.73 -15.98
CA GLY A 158 -7.15 9.15 -16.28
C GLY A 158 -8.13 10.14 -15.65
N LYS A 159 -9.22 9.68 -15.00
CA LYS A 159 -10.15 10.55 -14.27
C LYS A 159 -9.65 10.79 -12.85
N PHE A 160 -9.61 12.04 -12.42
CA PHE A 160 -9.31 12.41 -11.03
C PHE A 160 -10.43 11.93 -10.09
N LEU A 161 -10.05 11.27 -9.00
CA LEU A 161 -10.96 10.74 -7.99
C LEU A 161 -10.90 11.50 -6.65
N GLY A 162 -9.92 12.40 -6.48
CA GLY A 162 -9.76 13.18 -5.27
C GLY A 162 -8.36 13.10 -4.67
N ILE A 163 -8.18 13.88 -3.61
CA ILE A 163 -6.99 13.92 -2.76
C ILE A 163 -7.24 12.99 -1.58
N TYR A 164 -6.34 12.02 -1.39
CA TYR A 164 -6.41 11.04 -0.32
C TYR A 164 -5.33 11.36 0.71
N SER A 165 -5.71 11.47 1.98
CA SER A 165 -4.81 11.60 3.11
C SER A 165 -4.97 10.39 4.02
N LEU A 166 -4.01 9.46 3.95
CA LEU A 166 -3.95 8.25 4.75
C LEU A 166 -2.96 8.44 5.90
N THR A 167 -3.43 8.29 7.13
CA THR A 167 -2.59 8.18 8.32
C THR A 167 -2.75 6.81 8.94
N ILE A 168 -1.64 6.10 9.13
CA ILE A 168 -1.58 4.82 9.84
C ILE A 168 -0.74 5.03 11.08
N THR A 169 -1.31 4.81 12.26
CA THR A 169 -0.55 4.72 13.51
C THR A 169 -0.53 3.28 13.99
N PHE A 170 0.59 2.83 14.53
CA PHE A 170 0.75 1.46 15.01
C PHE A 170 1.50 1.43 16.33
N LYS A 171 1.07 0.53 17.22
CA LYS A 171 1.67 0.35 18.54
C LYS A 171 1.76 -1.12 18.90
N GLU A 172 2.91 -1.55 19.39
CA GLU A 172 3.14 -2.91 19.87
C GLU A 172 2.14 -3.28 20.97
N VAL A 173 1.58 -4.46 20.85
CA VAL A 173 0.76 -5.06 21.90
C VAL A 173 1.69 -5.94 22.73
N LYS A 174 1.80 -5.67 24.03
CA LYS A 174 2.46 -6.60 24.94
C LYS A 174 1.58 -7.83 25.07
N ASN A 175 2.10 -9.00 24.73
CA ASN A 175 1.51 -10.26 25.19
C ASN A 175 1.71 -10.30 26.71
N VAL A 176 0.62 -10.21 27.46
CA VAL A 176 0.59 -10.40 28.93
C VAL A 176 0.67 -11.90 29.21
#